data_AF-A0A4Q6JDT2-F1
#
_entry.id   AF-A0A4Q6JDT2-F1
#
_cell.length_a   1.000
_cell.length_b   1.000
_cell.length_c   1.000
_cell.angle_alpha   90.00
_cell.angle_beta   90.00
_cell.angle_gamma   90.00
#
_symmetry.space_group_name_H-M   'P 1'
#
loop_
_entity.id
_entity.type
_entity.pdbx_description
1 polymer ?
#
loop_
_entity_poly.entity_id
_entity_poly.type
_entity_poly.pdbx_seq_one_letter_code
_entity_poly.pdbx_strand_id
1 'polypeptide(L)'
;MQQATLDDVRDALQYLDPNLDRDTWVRIAMGIKNEFADAGFDIFDSWSAGGERYKASDVKSMWRSVKASGGVTIGTVIGMAKDKGFTFSREPMTAEQQAKLNADYAKRAKEREAKEAEDEAARQRWHGVISDFSKHIIDNFTISIKSNKYLSDKKVNAYGVLGFKKSFILIVRDNFTTELVEGSKAISLFFDSLPSDEERDFSFLHIKRGSLAIPLIDINKQIWNIQVINNTGTKLFLKHGRKSGLFHFIGKATSCNVLAVCEGYATGASIHMATGWPCAVALDAGNLLPVALAFAEKLKDKTFLFCADNDVNTKGNPGITKANEAAAAVNGLVAAPDFSGILNKEAA
;
A
#
# COMPACT_ATOMS: atom_id res chain seq x y z
N MET A 1 27.74 -10.39 -22.78
CA MET A 1 26.61 -11.27 -23.15
C MET A 1 25.73 -10.49 -24.11
N GLN A 2 25.44 -11.00 -25.31
CA GLN A 2 24.47 -10.37 -26.22
C GLN A 2 23.13 -10.17 -25.49
N GLN A 3 22.37 -9.14 -25.90
CA GLN A 3 21.07 -8.85 -25.28
C GLN A 3 20.15 -10.06 -25.38
N ALA A 4 19.60 -10.50 -24.25
CA ALA A 4 18.61 -11.56 -24.22
C ALA A 4 17.30 -11.05 -24.85
N THR A 5 16.64 -11.91 -25.61
CA THR A 5 15.28 -11.69 -26.11
C THR A 5 14.28 -12.27 -25.12
N LEU A 6 13.02 -11.87 -25.23
CA LEU A 6 11.93 -12.47 -24.45
C LEU A 6 11.80 -13.98 -24.71
N ASP A 7 12.11 -14.45 -25.92
CA ASP A 7 12.11 -15.87 -26.25
C ASP A 7 13.24 -16.62 -25.52
N ASP A 8 14.45 -16.04 -25.45
CA ASP A 8 15.56 -16.63 -24.68
C ASP A 8 15.19 -16.81 -23.21
N VAL A 9 14.48 -15.83 -22.64
CA VAL A 9 13.99 -15.91 -21.25
C VAL A 9 12.96 -17.01 -21.11
N ARG A 10 12.00 -17.10 -22.03
CA ARG A 10 10.98 -18.16 -22.01
C ARG A 10 11.62 -19.54 -22.05
N ASP A 11 12.62 -19.73 -22.90
CA ASP A 11 13.34 -21.00 -23.02
C ASP A 11 14.15 -21.30 -21.76
N ALA A 12 14.85 -20.32 -21.21
CA ALA A 12 15.60 -20.47 -19.96
C ALA A 12 14.69 -20.85 -18.78
N LEU A 13 13.51 -20.24 -18.69
CA LEU A 13 12.55 -20.49 -17.62
C LEU A 13 11.98 -21.92 -17.63
N GLN A 14 11.97 -22.62 -18.78
CA GLN A 14 11.55 -24.03 -18.84
C GLN A 14 12.46 -24.96 -18.02
N TYR A 15 13.68 -24.54 -17.73
CA TYR A 15 14.65 -25.31 -16.92
C TYR A 15 14.59 -24.96 -15.43
N LEU A 16 13.76 -23.98 -15.04
CA LEU A 16 13.60 -23.53 -13.66
C LEU A 16 12.23 -23.95 -13.13
N ASP A 17 12.21 -24.61 -11.97
CA ASP A 17 10.98 -25.05 -11.31
C ASP A 17 10.24 -23.85 -10.72
N PRO A 18 8.97 -23.56 -11.08
CA PRO A 18 8.21 -22.46 -10.47
C PRO A 18 7.90 -22.64 -8.98
N ASN A 19 8.13 -23.82 -8.39
CA ASN A 19 7.94 -24.11 -6.95
C ASN A 19 9.18 -23.84 -6.08
N LEU A 20 10.21 -23.21 -6.65
CA LEU A 20 11.40 -22.78 -5.91
C LEU A 20 11.08 -21.80 -4.77
N ASP A 21 12.07 -21.59 -3.89
CA ASP A 21 11.90 -20.73 -2.73
C ASP A 21 11.60 -19.27 -3.13
N ARG A 22 10.95 -18.53 -2.22
CA ARG A 22 10.48 -17.17 -2.51
C ARG A 22 11.59 -16.21 -2.90
N ASP A 23 12.79 -16.34 -2.32
CA ASP A 23 13.91 -15.44 -2.63
C ASP A 23 14.37 -15.66 -4.06
N THR A 24 14.60 -16.92 -4.44
CA THR A 24 14.98 -17.27 -5.81
C THR A 24 13.90 -16.86 -6.81
N TRP A 25 12.62 -17.03 -6.47
CA TRP A 25 11.48 -16.64 -7.32
C TRP A 25 11.43 -15.12 -7.56
N VAL A 26 11.65 -14.34 -6.50
CA VAL A 26 11.75 -12.87 -6.58
C VAL A 26 12.98 -12.43 -7.38
N ARG A 27 14.12 -13.12 -7.24
CA ARG A 27 15.34 -12.81 -8.01
C ARG A 27 15.14 -13.03 -9.51
N ILE A 28 14.39 -14.05 -9.90
CA ILE A 28 14.01 -14.27 -11.30
C ILE A 28 13.18 -13.08 -11.81
N ALA A 29 12.19 -12.62 -11.04
CA ALA A 29 11.40 -11.43 -11.39
C ALA A 29 12.27 -10.18 -11.55
N MET A 30 13.20 -9.94 -10.61
CA MET A 30 14.13 -8.81 -10.67
C MET A 30 15.00 -8.84 -11.93
N GLY A 31 15.56 -10.01 -12.27
CA GLY A 31 16.41 -10.16 -13.45
C GLY A 31 15.67 -9.91 -14.76
N ILE A 32 14.41 -10.36 -14.86
CA ILE A 32 13.57 -10.12 -16.04
C ILE A 32 13.16 -8.66 -16.12
N LYS A 33 12.68 -8.07 -15.02
CA LYS A 33 12.24 -6.66 -14.98
C LYS A 33 13.40 -5.69 -15.23
N ASN A 34 14.61 -6.04 -14.82
CA ASN A 34 15.82 -5.27 -15.11
C ASN A 34 16.08 -5.11 -16.61
N GLU A 35 15.85 -6.16 -17.40
CA GLU A 35 16.10 -6.15 -18.84
C GLU A 35 14.91 -5.62 -19.63
N PHE A 36 13.68 -6.03 -19.28
CA PHE A 36 12.49 -5.81 -20.10
C PHE A 36 11.46 -4.84 -19.48
N ALA A 37 11.74 -4.27 -18.30
CA ALA A 37 10.77 -3.49 -17.53
C ALA A 37 9.43 -4.26 -17.42
N ASP A 38 8.28 -3.60 -17.55
CA ASP A 38 6.98 -4.26 -17.45
C ASP A 38 6.62 -5.17 -18.64
N ALA A 39 7.35 -5.07 -19.77
CA ALA A 39 7.13 -5.99 -20.90
C ALA A 39 7.53 -7.44 -20.58
N GLY A 40 8.34 -7.66 -19.53
CA GLY A 40 8.70 -8.99 -19.05
C GLY A 40 7.66 -9.67 -18.16
N PHE A 41 6.60 -8.94 -17.75
CA PHE A 41 5.62 -9.45 -16.79
C PHE A 41 4.91 -10.72 -17.29
N ASP A 42 4.43 -10.71 -18.54
CA ASP A 42 3.63 -11.82 -19.08
C ASP A 42 4.41 -13.14 -19.11
N ILE A 43 5.72 -13.08 -19.39
CA ILE A 43 6.58 -14.27 -19.37
C ILE A 43 6.79 -14.78 -17.95
N PHE A 44 7.06 -13.87 -17.02
CA PHE A 44 7.25 -14.22 -15.62
C PHE A 44 5.96 -14.78 -14.98
N ASP A 45 4.81 -14.19 -15.26
CA ASP A 45 3.51 -14.64 -14.75
C ASP A 45 3.14 -16.01 -15.33
N SER A 46 3.31 -16.21 -16.64
CA SER A 46 3.07 -17.49 -17.30
C SER A 46 3.93 -18.62 -16.73
N TRP A 47 5.23 -18.37 -16.50
CA TRP A 47 6.09 -19.34 -15.84
C TRP A 47 5.68 -19.60 -14.39
N SER A 48 5.39 -18.54 -13.63
CA SER A 48 4.95 -18.65 -12.23
C SER A 48 3.63 -19.41 -12.08
N ALA A 49 2.75 -19.37 -13.09
CA ALA A 49 1.48 -20.08 -13.12
C ALA A 49 1.63 -21.61 -13.08
N GLY A 50 2.81 -22.15 -13.39
CA GLY A 50 3.12 -23.57 -13.23
C GLY A 50 3.35 -24.02 -11.79
N GLY A 51 3.45 -23.10 -10.82
CA GLY A 51 3.70 -23.42 -9.42
C GLY A 51 2.43 -23.73 -8.62
N GLU A 52 2.50 -24.68 -7.69
CA GLU A 52 1.39 -25.09 -6.81
C GLU A 52 0.88 -23.94 -5.92
N ARG A 53 1.76 -22.99 -5.60
CA ARG A 53 1.45 -21.82 -4.75
C ARG A 53 1.03 -20.58 -5.55
N TYR A 54 0.80 -20.73 -6.86
CA TYR A 54 0.51 -19.60 -7.73
C TYR A 54 -0.79 -18.88 -7.35
N LYS A 55 -0.69 -17.56 -7.26
CA LYS A 55 -1.83 -16.65 -7.14
C LYS A 55 -1.55 -15.42 -7.98
N ALA A 56 -2.31 -15.22 -9.07
CA ALA A 56 -2.13 -14.11 -10.00
C ALA A 56 -2.08 -12.72 -9.31
N SER A 57 -2.88 -12.52 -8.26
CA SER A 57 -2.86 -11.29 -7.46
C SER A 57 -1.52 -11.07 -6.76
N ASP A 58 -0.94 -12.13 -6.21
CA ASP A 58 0.30 -12.08 -5.43
C ASP A 58 1.49 -11.89 -6.37
N VAL A 59 1.44 -12.53 -7.54
CA VAL A 59 2.43 -12.34 -8.60
C VAL A 59 2.47 -10.90 -9.10
N LYS A 60 1.30 -10.35 -9.43
CA LYS A 60 1.18 -8.96 -9.87
C LYS A 60 1.62 -7.97 -8.78
N SER A 61 1.27 -8.25 -7.51
CA SER A 61 1.69 -7.41 -6.38
C SER A 61 3.20 -7.45 -6.17
N MET A 62 3.81 -8.64 -6.21
CA MET A 62 5.26 -8.78 -6.09
C MET A 62 5.97 -8.11 -7.26
N TRP A 63 5.53 -8.32 -8.50
CA TRP A 63 6.13 -7.70 -9.68
C TRP A 63 6.18 -6.18 -9.57
N ARG A 64 5.12 -5.55 -9.08
CA ARG A 64 5.08 -4.10 -8.82
C ARG A 64 6.05 -3.66 -7.73
N SER A 65 6.33 -4.52 -6.76
CA SER A 65 7.22 -4.23 -5.63
C SER A 65 8.71 -4.37 -5.95
N VAL A 66 9.08 -5.22 -6.91
CA VAL A 66 10.49 -5.39 -7.30
C VAL A 66 10.97 -4.22 -8.14
N LYS A 67 12.19 -3.77 -7.84
CA LYS A 67 12.86 -2.70 -8.58
C LYS A 67 13.48 -3.24 -9.86
N ALA A 68 13.52 -2.41 -10.90
CA ALA A 68 14.24 -2.74 -12.13
C ALA A 68 15.74 -2.45 -11.98
N SER A 69 16.13 -1.57 -11.05
CA SER A 69 17.53 -1.37 -10.65
C SER A 69 18.03 -2.46 -9.67
N GLY A 70 19.36 -2.54 -9.53
CA GLY A 70 20.03 -3.44 -8.58
C GLY A 70 20.97 -4.46 -9.24
N GLY A 71 21.59 -5.29 -8.40
CA GLY A 71 22.63 -6.25 -8.81
C GLY A 71 22.12 -7.54 -9.47
N VAL A 72 20.81 -7.78 -9.49
CA VAL A 72 20.21 -8.97 -10.12
C VAL A 72 19.79 -8.61 -11.55
N THR A 73 20.47 -9.20 -12.53
CA THR A 73 20.22 -8.95 -13.96
C THR A 73 19.67 -10.21 -14.64
N ILE A 74 19.27 -10.09 -15.92
CA ILE A 74 18.86 -11.27 -16.69
C ILE A 74 19.96 -12.33 -16.80
N GLY A 75 21.24 -11.92 -16.72
CA GLY A 75 22.37 -12.84 -16.68
C GLY A 75 22.32 -13.80 -15.49
N THR A 76 21.77 -13.36 -14.35
CA THR A 76 21.55 -14.23 -13.18
C THR A 76 20.53 -15.32 -13.48
N VAL A 77 19.44 -14.99 -14.17
CA VAL A 77 18.37 -15.94 -14.54
C VAL A 77 18.90 -16.97 -15.55
N ILE A 78 19.62 -16.51 -16.56
CA ILE A 78 20.26 -17.40 -17.55
C ILE A 78 21.32 -18.29 -16.87
N GLY A 79 22.08 -17.75 -15.91
CA GLY A 79 23.03 -18.53 -15.10
C GLY A 79 22.34 -19.66 -14.33
N MET A 80 21.24 -19.35 -13.63
CA MET A 80 20.43 -20.36 -12.94
C MET A 80 19.92 -21.46 -13.89
N ALA A 81 19.46 -21.08 -15.09
CA ALA A 81 19.00 -22.04 -16.08
C ALA A 81 20.15 -22.92 -16.61
N LYS A 82 21.34 -22.34 -16.82
CA LYS A 82 22.55 -23.07 -17.25
C LYS A 82 22.98 -24.11 -16.22
N ASP A 83 22.89 -23.78 -14.93
CA ASP A 83 23.15 -24.73 -13.84
C ASP A 83 22.17 -25.92 -13.85
N LYS A 84 21.02 -25.79 -14.54
CA LYS A 84 20.01 -26.82 -14.77
C LYS A 84 20.05 -27.44 -16.17
N GLY A 85 21.11 -27.18 -16.93
CA GLY A 85 21.35 -27.78 -18.25
C GLY A 85 20.84 -26.98 -19.44
N PHE A 86 20.37 -25.73 -19.25
CA PHE A 86 20.05 -24.85 -20.37
C PHE A 86 21.32 -24.54 -21.17
N THR A 87 21.29 -24.80 -22.47
CA THR A 87 22.38 -24.43 -23.38
C THR A 87 21.97 -23.25 -24.24
N PHE A 88 22.85 -22.26 -24.33
CA PHE A 88 22.63 -21.06 -25.14
C PHE A 88 23.83 -20.87 -26.06
N SER A 89 23.64 -21.08 -27.37
CA SER A 89 24.69 -20.93 -28.37
C SER A 89 24.43 -19.69 -29.21
N ARG A 90 25.37 -18.75 -29.18
CA ARG A 90 25.43 -17.59 -30.06
C ARG A 90 26.88 -17.35 -30.46
N GLU A 91 27.08 -16.71 -31.60
CA GLU A 91 28.43 -16.36 -32.03
C GLU A 91 29.14 -15.46 -31.00
N PRO A 92 30.43 -15.73 -30.71
CA PRO A 92 31.19 -14.95 -29.75
C PRO A 92 31.33 -13.50 -30.24
N MET A 93 30.98 -12.54 -29.38
CA MET A 93 31.20 -11.12 -29.65
C MET A 93 32.69 -10.80 -29.61
N THR A 94 33.14 -9.84 -30.43
CA THR A 94 34.51 -9.32 -30.31
C THR A 94 34.69 -8.57 -29.00
N ALA A 95 35.93 -8.43 -28.52
CA ALA A 95 36.23 -7.71 -27.29
C ALA A 95 35.73 -6.25 -27.31
N GLU A 96 35.82 -5.58 -28.48
CA GLU A 96 35.32 -4.23 -28.68
C GLU A 96 33.79 -4.14 -28.58
N GLN A 97 33.08 -5.08 -29.23
CA GLN A 97 31.62 -5.15 -29.14
C GLN A 97 31.17 -5.44 -27.70
N GLN A 98 31.89 -6.31 -26.99
CA GLN A 98 31.60 -6.64 -25.60
C GLN A 98 31.83 -5.45 -24.67
N ALA A 99 32.91 -4.68 -24.88
CA ALA A 99 33.20 -3.47 -24.13
C ALA A 99 32.13 -2.39 -24.35
N LYS A 100 31.71 -2.17 -25.61
CA LYS A 100 30.64 -1.22 -25.95
C LYS A 100 29.31 -1.59 -25.31
N LEU A 101 28.92 -2.86 -25.39
CA LEU A 101 27.69 -3.35 -24.79
C LEU A 101 27.70 -3.21 -23.26
N ASN A 102 28.82 -3.54 -22.61
CA ASN A 102 28.99 -3.35 -21.17
C ASN A 102 28.87 -1.87 -20.77
N ALA A 103 29.45 -0.95 -21.56
CA ALA A 103 29.33 0.48 -21.32
C ALA A 103 27.88 0.98 -21.46
N ASP A 104 27.15 0.52 -22.49
CA ASP A 104 25.73 0.87 -22.69
C ASP A 104 24.83 0.32 -21.56
N TYR A 105 25.10 -0.89 -21.07
CA TYR A 105 24.42 -1.46 -19.90
C TYR A 105 24.70 -0.64 -18.63
N ALA A 106 25.96 -0.31 -18.38
CA ALA A 106 26.35 0.50 -17.22
C ALA A 106 25.69 1.88 -17.26
N LYS A 107 25.59 2.50 -18.44
CA LYS A 107 24.89 3.77 -18.64
C LYS A 107 23.40 3.66 -18.33
N ARG A 108 22.69 2.69 -18.92
CA ARG A 108 21.25 2.46 -18.67
C ARG A 108 20.96 2.11 -17.21
N ALA A 109 21.83 1.34 -16.55
CA ALA A 109 21.72 1.03 -15.13
C ALA A 109 21.81 2.31 -14.28
N LYS A 110 22.81 3.16 -14.55
CA LYS A 110 22.97 4.44 -13.87
C LYS A 110 21.78 5.39 -14.09
N GLU A 111 21.23 5.44 -15.30
CA GLU A 111 20.03 6.24 -15.61
C GLU A 111 18.80 5.74 -14.84
N ARG A 112 18.59 4.42 -14.74
CA ARG A 112 17.50 3.84 -13.94
C ARG A 112 17.67 4.12 -12.44
N GLU A 113 18.88 3.93 -11.91
CA GLU A 113 19.19 4.24 -10.51
C GLU A 113 18.95 5.73 -10.19
N ALA A 114 19.38 6.62 -11.09
CA ALA A 114 19.16 8.06 -10.95
C ALA A 114 17.67 8.41 -10.97
N LYS A 115 16.91 7.84 -11.91
CA LYS A 115 15.45 8.04 -12.00
C LYS A 115 14.71 7.50 -10.78
N GLU A 116 15.05 6.29 -10.31
CA GLU A 116 14.44 5.73 -9.10
C GLU A 116 14.80 6.54 -7.85
N ALA A 117 16.01 7.08 -7.76
CA ALA A 117 16.41 7.98 -6.67
C ALA A 117 15.66 9.32 -6.72
N GLU A 118 15.45 9.86 -7.92
CA GLU A 118 14.61 11.06 -8.15
C GLU A 118 13.15 10.80 -7.75
N ASP A 119 12.56 9.69 -8.19
CA ASP A 119 11.19 9.29 -7.84
C ASP A 119 11.03 9.07 -6.33
N GLU A 120 12.02 8.45 -5.67
CA GLU A 120 12.03 8.29 -4.22
C GLU A 120 12.12 9.63 -3.49
N ALA A 121 13.02 10.51 -3.92
CA ALA A 121 13.17 11.84 -3.34
C ALA A 121 11.89 12.68 -3.51
N ALA A 122 11.26 12.62 -4.69
CA ALA A 122 9.96 13.21 -4.95
C ALA A 122 8.90 12.64 -4.01
N ARG A 123 8.83 11.32 -3.82
CA ARG A 123 7.88 10.69 -2.90
C ARG A 123 8.08 11.15 -1.45
N GLN A 124 9.32 11.23 -0.97
CA GLN A 124 9.61 11.71 0.39
C GLN A 124 9.25 13.18 0.56
N ARG A 125 9.55 14.02 -0.44
CA ARG A 125 9.13 15.43 -0.45
C ARG A 125 7.60 15.55 -0.36
N TRP A 126 6.90 14.75 -1.16
CA TRP A 126 5.44 14.68 -1.12
C TRP A 126 4.89 14.28 0.25
N HIS A 127 5.48 13.27 0.90
CA HIS A 127 5.08 12.89 2.25
C HIS A 127 5.20 14.04 3.24
N GLY A 128 6.29 14.84 3.16
CA GLY A 128 6.48 16.02 3.98
C GLY A 128 5.41 17.09 3.73
N VAL A 129 5.18 17.43 2.46
CA VAL A 129 4.15 18.42 2.06
C VAL A 129 2.76 18.01 2.56
N ILE A 130 2.37 16.75 2.37
CA ILE A 130 1.05 16.27 2.80
C ILE A 130 0.97 16.12 4.33
N SER A 131 2.07 15.83 5.02
CA SER A 131 2.15 15.85 6.49
C SER A 131 1.81 17.25 7.04
N ASP A 132 2.52 18.27 6.56
CA ASP A 132 2.33 19.66 7.00
C ASP A 132 0.92 20.15 6.66
N PHE A 133 0.45 19.83 5.47
CA PHE A 133 -0.88 20.21 5.04
C PHE A 133 -1.98 19.47 5.80
N SER A 134 -1.78 18.19 6.12
CA SER A 134 -2.69 17.43 6.98
C SER A 134 -2.82 18.09 8.36
N LYS A 135 -1.69 18.49 8.96
CA LYS A 135 -1.71 19.23 10.22
C LYS A 135 -2.48 20.54 10.10
N HIS A 136 -2.22 21.32 9.06
CA HIS A 136 -2.95 22.55 8.79
C HIS A 136 -4.47 22.32 8.66
N ILE A 137 -4.89 21.28 7.93
CA ILE A 137 -6.31 20.91 7.76
C ILE A 137 -6.93 20.53 9.11
N ILE A 138 -6.27 19.67 9.89
CA ILE A 138 -6.76 19.25 11.20
C ILE A 138 -6.97 20.48 12.09
N ASP A 139 -5.98 21.34 12.23
CA ASP A 139 -6.01 22.48 13.14
C ASP A 139 -7.06 23.53 12.71
N ASN A 140 -7.22 23.77 11.41
CA ASN A 140 -8.01 24.90 10.91
C ASN A 140 -9.40 24.53 10.39
N PHE A 141 -9.63 23.28 9.98
CA PHE A 141 -10.85 22.85 9.28
C PHE A 141 -11.67 21.80 10.03
N THR A 142 -11.15 21.29 11.14
CA THR A 142 -11.85 20.26 11.91
C THR A 142 -12.24 20.73 13.31
N ILE A 143 -13.15 19.98 13.93
CA ILE A 143 -13.54 20.10 15.34
C ILE A 143 -13.69 18.71 15.95
N SER A 144 -13.52 18.62 17.27
CA SER A 144 -13.96 17.45 18.02
C SER A 144 -15.46 17.26 17.86
N ILE A 145 -15.88 16.02 17.63
CA ILE A 145 -17.29 15.65 17.50
C ILE A 145 -17.61 14.48 18.42
N LYS A 146 -18.87 14.40 18.85
CA LYS A 146 -19.38 13.21 19.57
C LYS A 146 -19.92 12.16 18.60
N SER A 147 -20.52 12.59 17.51
CA SER A 147 -21.06 11.72 16.46
C SER A 147 -21.18 12.48 15.12
N ASN A 148 -21.33 11.73 14.04
CA ASN A 148 -21.82 12.17 12.73
C ASN A 148 -22.65 11.05 12.09
N LYS A 149 -23.14 11.23 10.86
CA LYS A 149 -23.93 10.21 10.16
C LYS A 149 -23.24 8.83 10.13
N TYR A 150 -21.96 8.78 9.72
CA TYR A 150 -21.21 7.53 9.63
C TYR A 150 -21.08 6.83 10.99
N LEU A 151 -20.72 7.56 12.04
CA LEU A 151 -20.57 7.03 13.40
C LEU A 151 -21.90 6.49 13.94
N SER A 152 -23.00 7.22 13.71
CA SER A 152 -24.36 6.79 14.07
C SER A 152 -24.79 5.53 13.32
N ASP A 153 -24.59 5.49 11.99
CA ASP A 153 -24.93 4.32 11.15
C ASP A 153 -24.15 3.08 11.60
N LYS A 154 -22.87 3.26 11.95
CA LYS A 154 -22.00 2.19 12.46
C LYS A 154 -22.18 1.91 13.95
N LYS A 155 -22.99 2.69 14.67
CA LYS A 155 -23.25 2.58 16.12
C LYS A 155 -21.97 2.59 16.96
N VAL A 156 -21.02 3.47 16.62
CA VAL A 156 -19.74 3.61 17.32
C VAL A 156 -19.48 5.04 17.77
N ASN A 157 -18.67 5.20 18.80
CA ASN A 157 -18.23 6.51 19.29
C ASN A 157 -17.07 7.08 18.44
N ALA A 158 -16.74 8.36 18.66
CA ALA A 158 -15.77 9.11 17.86
C ALA A 158 -14.28 8.90 18.24
N TYR A 159 -13.94 8.54 19.48
CA TYR A 159 -12.56 8.22 19.92
C TYR A 159 -11.38 8.88 19.18
N GLY A 160 -11.32 10.22 19.17
CA GLY A 160 -10.19 10.97 18.59
C GLY A 160 -10.31 11.29 17.09
N VAL A 161 -11.35 10.81 16.40
CA VAL A 161 -11.70 11.33 15.07
C VAL A 161 -12.37 12.69 15.18
N LEU A 162 -12.32 13.43 14.09
CA LEU A 162 -12.78 14.82 14.02
C LEU A 162 -13.85 14.97 12.93
N GLY A 163 -14.63 16.04 13.00
CA GLY A 163 -15.58 16.41 11.95
C GLY A 163 -15.11 17.66 11.21
N PHE A 164 -15.26 17.67 9.88
CA PHE A 164 -15.01 18.88 9.09
C PHE A 164 -16.10 19.93 9.35
N LYS A 165 -15.70 21.12 9.83
CA LYS A 165 -16.64 22.18 10.24
C LYS A 165 -17.19 23.01 9.07
N LYS A 166 -16.56 22.94 7.90
CA LYS A 166 -16.91 23.66 6.67
C LYS A 166 -16.61 22.82 5.43
N SER A 167 -17.22 23.19 4.31
CA SER A 167 -16.92 22.59 3.00
C SER A 167 -15.79 23.37 2.33
N PHE A 168 -14.89 22.66 1.66
CA PHE A 168 -13.76 23.24 0.93
C PHE A 168 -13.23 22.25 -0.10
N ILE A 169 -12.50 22.76 -1.09
CA ILE A 169 -11.78 21.93 -2.06
C ILE A 169 -10.31 21.98 -1.72
N LEU A 170 -9.73 20.80 -1.59
CA LEU A 170 -8.31 20.58 -1.49
C LEU A 170 -7.75 20.37 -2.89
N ILE A 171 -6.69 21.09 -3.26
CA ILE A 171 -6.02 20.94 -4.56
C ILE A 171 -4.57 20.52 -4.30
N VAL A 172 -4.08 19.55 -5.06
CA VAL A 172 -2.69 19.08 -5.06
C VAL A 172 -2.15 19.19 -6.49
N ARG A 173 -1.11 20.01 -6.67
CA ARG A 173 -0.47 20.25 -7.98
C ARG A 173 0.83 19.46 -8.10
N ASP A 174 1.22 19.08 -9.31
CA ASP A 174 2.39 18.22 -9.52
C ASP A 174 3.73 18.85 -9.10
N ASN A 175 3.76 20.17 -8.86
CA ASN A 175 4.93 20.93 -8.40
C ASN A 175 5.12 20.98 -6.86
N PHE A 176 4.57 20.02 -6.12
CA PHE A 176 4.66 19.94 -4.65
C PHE A 176 3.94 21.06 -3.89
N THR A 177 2.86 21.60 -4.45
CA THR A 177 2.03 22.59 -3.76
C THR A 177 0.63 22.07 -3.47
N THR A 178 0.06 22.64 -2.42
CA THR A 178 -1.31 22.36 -1.96
C THR A 178 -2.07 23.67 -1.78
N GLU A 179 -3.30 23.70 -2.26
CA GLU A 179 -4.18 24.88 -2.18
C GLU A 179 -5.53 24.50 -1.59
N LEU A 180 -6.24 25.51 -1.08
CA LEU A 180 -7.58 25.38 -0.52
C LEU A 180 -8.51 26.39 -1.17
N VAL A 181 -9.66 25.93 -1.62
CA VAL A 181 -10.77 26.78 -2.08
C VAL A 181 -11.89 26.71 -1.05
N GLU A 182 -12.21 27.86 -0.46
CA GLU A 182 -13.20 27.98 0.61
C GLU A 182 -14.36 28.89 0.23
N GLY A 183 -15.55 28.59 0.77
CA GLY A 183 -16.74 29.39 0.58
C GLY A 183 -17.53 28.99 -0.67
N SER A 184 -18.86 28.96 -0.53
CA SER A 184 -19.76 28.39 -1.55
C SER A 184 -19.59 29.03 -2.93
N LYS A 185 -19.34 30.34 -2.99
CA LYS A 185 -19.14 31.06 -4.26
C LYS A 185 -17.84 30.63 -4.97
N ALA A 186 -16.72 30.55 -4.24
CA ALA A 186 -15.44 30.14 -4.82
C ALA A 186 -15.45 28.64 -5.20
N ILE A 187 -16.11 27.80 -4.41
CA ILE A 187 -16.33 26.38 -4.72
C ILE A 187 -17.15 26.23 -6.00
N SER A 188 -18.24 26.99 -6.17
CA SER A 188 -19.03 26.98 -7.42
C SER A 188 -18.16 27.38 -8.60
N LEU A 189 -17.46 28.52 -8.50
CA LEU A 189 -16.58 29.02 -9.56
C LEU A 189 -15.51 28.01 -9.95
N PHE A 190 -14.92 27.30 -8.97
CA PHE A 190 -13.95 26.25 -9.26
C PHE A 190 -14.53 25.14 -10.13
N PHE A 191 -15.76 24.69 -9.86
CA PHE A 191 -16.41 23.66 -10.67
C PHE A 191 -16.86 24.20 -12.04
N ASP A 192 -17.30 25.45 -12.10
CA ASP A 192 -17.71 26.10 -13.34
C ASP A 192 -16.52 26.30 -14.30
N SER A 193 -15.31 26.49 -13.77
CA SER A 193 -14.06 26.64 -14.53
C SER A 193 -13.14 25.41 -14.47
N LEU A 194 -13.65 24.25 -14.07
CA LEU A 194 -12.84 23.04 -13.94
C LEU A 194 -12.43 22.54 -15.33
N PRO A 195 -11.13 22.52 -15.69
CA PRO A 195 -10.67 21.95 -16.95
C PRO A 195 -10.95 20.44 -17.02
N SER A 196 -10.89 19.90 -18.24
CA SER A 196 -11.02 18.47 -18.44
C SER A 196 -9.88 17.69 -17.74
N ASP A 197 -10.10 16.39 -17.53
CA ASP A 197 -9.12 15.53 -16.88
C ASP A 197 -7.78 15.46 -17.61
N GLU A 198 -7.76 15.65 -18.93
CA GLU A 198 -6.57 15.62 -19.78
C GLU A 198 -5.77 16.93 -19.74
N GLU A 199 -6.45 18.05 -19.46
CA GLU A 199 -5.86 19.40 -19.50
C GLU A 199 -5.38 19.89 -18.12
N ARG A 200 -5.68 19.15 -17.05
CA ARG A 200 -5.34 19.57 -15.67
C ARG A 200 -3.99 19.03 -15.21
N ASP A 201 -3.19 19.92 -14.59
CA ASP A 201 -1.92 19.62 -13.92
C ASP A 201 -2.08 19.41 -12.40
N PHE A 202 -3.33 19.20 -11.95
CA PHE A 202 -3.67 19.07 -10.54
C PHE A 202 -4.74 18.02 -10.31
N SER A 203 -4.76 17.52 -9.07
CA SER A 203 -5.84 16.71 -8.53
C SER A 203 -6.55 17.47 -7.42
N PHE A 204 -7.82 17.16 -7.19
CA PHE A 204 -8.57 17.82 -6.12
C PHE A 204 -9.48 16.85 -5.36
N LEU A 205 -9.83 17.24 -4.14
CA LEU A 205 -10.78 16.53 -3.29
C LEU A 205 -11.75 17.54 -2.66
N HIS A 206 -13.03 17.42 -2.98
CA HIS A 206 -14.07 18.23 -2.34
C HIS A 206 -14.50 17.59 -1.03
N ILE A 207 -14.14 18.25 0.08
CA ILE A 207 -14.53 17.84 1.42
C ILE A 207 -15.78 18.61 1.81
N LYS A 208 -16.85 17.89 2.13
CA LYS A 208 -18.11 18.49 2.59
C LYS A 208 -18.13 18.61 4.11
N ARG A 209 -18.74 19.69 4.62
CA ARG A 209 -19.07 19.83 6.05
C ARG A 209 -19.77 18.58 6.58
N GLY A 210 -19.37 18.14 7.78
CA GLY A 210 -19.92 16.96 8.45
C GLY A 210 -19.25 15.63 8.07
N SER A 211 -18.40 15.63 7.03
CA SER A 211 -17.53 14.48 6.74
C SER A 211 -16.59 14.22 7.93
N LEU A 212 -16.19 12.97 8.11
CA LEU A 212 -15.27 12.54 9.15
C LEU A 212 -13.82 12.75 8.69
N ALA A 213 -12.97 13.22 9.59
CA ALA A 213 -11.52 13.23 9.45
C ALA A 213 -10.91 12.26 10.47
N ILE A 214 -10.17 11.28 9.98
CA ILE A 214 -9.42 10.33 10.80
C ILE A 214 -7.93 10.68 10.63
N PRO A 215 -7.30 11.30 11.64
CA PRO A 215 -5.86 11.59 11.60
C PRO A 215 -5.06 10.29 11.56
N LEU A 216 -4.07 10.23 10.66
CA LEU A 216 -3.16 9.10 10.51
C LEU A 216 -1.79 9.51 11.03
N ILE A 217 -1.38 8.83 12.10
CA ILE A 217 -0.14 9.09 12.81
C ILE A 217 0.85 7.95 12.67
N ASP A 218 2.13 8.24 12.87
CA ASP A 218 3.15 7.21 13.05
C ASP A 218 3.33 6.81 14.52
N ILE A 219 4.29 5.92 14.79
CA ILE A 219 4.66 5.44 16.14
C ILE A 219 5.17 6.55 17.08
N ASN A 220 5.56 7.70 16.52
CA ASN A 220 6.01 8.89 17.24
C ASN A 220 4.90 9.93 17.39
N LYS A 221 3.67 9.61 16.96
CA LYS A 221 2.48 10.46 17.02
C LYS A 221 2.53 11.67 16.08
N GLN A 222 3.44 11.68 15.10
CA GLN A 222 3.42 12.69 14.05
C GLN A 222 2.28 12.39 13.08
N ILE A 223 1.49 13.40 12.72
CA ILE A 223 0.46 13.31 11.69
C ILE A 223 1.14 13.34 10.32
N TRP A 224 0.80 12.38 9.46
CA TRP A 224 1.35 12.28 8.11
C TRP A 224 0.29 12.35 7.02
N ASN A 225 -0.97 12.00 7.34
CA ASN A 225 -2.08 11.98 6.40
C ASN A 225 -3.43 12.00 7.14
N ILE A 226 -4.53 12.12 6.40
CA ILE A 226 -5.90 12.06 6.89
C ILE A 226 -6.69 11.07 6.03
N GLN A 227 -7.43 10.16 6.66
CA GLN A 227 -8.54 9.47 5.98
C GLN A 227 -9.82 10.29 6.13
N VAL A 228 -10.44 10.64 5.01
CA VAL A 228 -11.75 11.29 4.96
C VAL A 228 -12.82 10.23 4.78
N ILE A 229 -13.86 10.25 5.61
CA ILE A 229 -15.08 9.50 5.36
C ILE A 229 -16.19 10.49 5.04
N ASN A 230 -16.64 10.51 3.78
CA ASN A 230 -17.68 11.42 3.35
C ASN A 230 -19.07 10.98 3.86
N ASN A 231 -20.09 11.79 3.56
CA ASN A 231 -21.46 11.53 4.03
C ASN A 231 -22.11 10.26 3.42
N THR A 232 -21.54 9.69 2.36
CA THR A 232 -21.97 8.42 1.75
C THR A 232 -21.20 7.21 2.29
N GLY A 233 -20.25 7.43 3.21
CA GLY A 233 -19.39 6.37 3.76
C GLY A 233 -18.19 6.02 2.88
N THR A 234 -17.97 6.72 1.77
CA THR A 234 -16.78 6.55 0.93
C THR A 234 -15.56 7.03 1.69
N LYS A 235 -14.53 6.18 1.73
CA LYS A 235 -13.26 6.44 2.41
C LYS A 235 -12.22 6.90 1.39
N LEU A 236 -11.60 8.03 1.65
CA LEU A 236 -10.61 8.67 0.78
C LEU A 236 -9.38 9.06 1.59
N PHE A 237 -8.22 9.13 0.96
CA PHE A 237 -6.98 9.62 1.57
C PHE A 237 -6.48 10.83 0.79
N LEU A 238 -5.65 11.67 1.40
CA LEU A 238 -4.99 12.73 0.65
C LEU A 238 -3.97 12.11 -0.31
N LYS A 239 -4.06 12.49 -1.59
CA LYS A 239 -3.14 12.03 -2.64
C LYS A 239 -1.70 12.36 -2.26
N HIS A 240 -0.77 11.49 -2.63
CA HIS A 240 0.66 11.57 -2.31
C HIS A 240 1.00 11.51 -0.80
N GLY A 241 0.02 11.47 0.10
CA GLY A 241 0.26 11.28 1.52
C GLY A 241 0.71 9.86 1.82
N ARG A 242 1.63 9.73 2.78
CA ARG A 242 2.05 8.42 3.29
C ARG A 242 0.85 7.67 3.86
N LYS A 243 0.82 6.35 3.69
CA LYS A 243 -0.16 5.45 4.34
C LYS A 243 0.54 4.31 5.09
N SER A 244 1.53 3.70 4.45
CA SER A 244 2.26 2.56 5.02
C SER A 244 2.89 2.90 6.38
N GLY A 245 2.57 2.06 7.37
CA GLY A 245 3.01 2.16 8.76
C GLY A 245 2.28 3.22 9.59
N LEU A 246 1.26 3.90 9.04
CA LEU A 246 0.44 4.85 9.78
C LEU A 246 -0.81 4.19 10.34
N PHE A 247 -1.33 4.74 11.43
CA PHE A 247 -2.52 4.24 12.09
C PHE A 247 -3.33 5.37 12.73
N HIS A 248 -4.59 5.07 13.05
CA HIS A 248 -5.36 5.83 14.04
C HIS A 248 -5.39 5.05 15.35
N PHE A 249 -5.20 5.74 16.49
CA PHE A 249 -5.08 5.07 17.78
C PHE A 249 -6.27 5.39 18.68
N ILE A 250 -6.92 4.35 19.19
CA ILE A 250 -8.07 4.45 20.10
C ILE A 250 -7.64 3.96 21.49
N GLY A 251 -8.01 4.70 22.53
CA GLY A 251 -7.68 4.36 23.92
C GLY A 251 -6.25 4.75 24.32
N LYS A 252 -5.73 4.09 25.36
CA LYS A 252 -4.38 4.32 25.90
C LYS A 252 -3.60 3.00 25.87
N ALA A 253 -2.41 2.98 25.27
CA ALA A 253 -1.59 1.77 25.19
C ALA A 253 -1.28 1.11 26.56
N THR A 254 -1.37 1.89 27.64
CA THR A 254 -1.14 1.43 29.02
C THR A 254 -2.38 0.84 29.70
N SER A 255 -3.56 0.83 29.06
CA SER A 255 -4.80 0.42 29.74
C SER A 255 -4.88 -1.08 30.03
N CYS A 256 -4.21 -1.93 29.25
CA CYS A 256 -4.09 -3.37 29.51
C CYS A 256 -2.88 -3.96 28.77
N ASN A 257 -2.68 -5.28 28.87
CA ASN A 257 -1.59 -5.97 28.17
C ASN A 257 -1.90 -6.37 26.72
N VAL A 258 -3.12 -6.11 26.24
CA VAL A 258 -3.52 -6.42 24.87
C VAL A 258 -3.46 -5.15 24.03
N LEU A 259 -2.96 -5.26 22.79
CA LEU A 259 -3.16 -4.25 21.76
C LEU A 259 -3.93 -4.88 20.60
N ALA A 260 -5.17 -4.44 20.41
CA ALA A 260 -5.94 -4.86 19.25
C ALA A 260 -5.47 -4.10 18.00
N VAL A 261 -5.34 -4.80 16.89
CA VAL A 261 -4.97 -4.23 15.58
C VAL A 261 -6.06 -4.61 14.59
N CYS A 262 -6.61 -3.65 13.87
CA CYS A 262 -7.73 -3.89 12.93
C CYS A 262 -7.64 -2.98 11.71
N GLU A 263 -8.38 -3.29 10.65
CA GLU A 263 -8.38 -2.47 9.44
C GLU A 263 -9.28 -1.23 9.59
N GLY A 264 -10.56 -1.42 9.91
CA GLY A 264 -11.55 -0.34 9.88
C GLY A 264 -11.67 0.43 11.19
N TYR A 265 -11.88 1.75 11.10
CA TYR A 265 -12.17 2.57 12.28
C TYR A 265 -13.38 2.07 13.07
N ALA A 266 -14.47 1.72 12.38
CA ALA A 266 -15.68 1.21 13.05
C ALA A 266 -15.38 -0.08 13.83
N THR A 267 -14.64 -1.02 13.23
CA THR A 267 -14.19 -2.25 13.88
C THR A 267 -13.36 -1.94 15.14
N GLY A 268 -12.36 -1.06 15.03
CA GLY A 268 -11.53 -0.66 16.17
C GLY A 268 -12.31 0.00 17.30
N ALA A 269 -13.26 0.88 16.95
CA ALA A 269 -14.13 1.52 17.92
C ALA A 269 -15.09 0.52 18.59
N SER A 270 -15.65 -0.43 17.86
CA SER A 270 -16.48 -1.51 18.42
C SER A 270 -15.71 -2.40 19.39
N ILE A 271 -14.48 -2.79 19.03
CA ILE A 271 -13.59 -3.57 19.91
C ILE A 271 -13.33 -2.80 21.19
N HIS A 272 -12.96 -1.51 21.08
CA HIS A 272 -12.69 -0.69 22.24
C HIS A 272 -13.92 -0.51 23.13
N MET A 273 -15.10 -0.32 22.54
CA MET A 273 -16.37 -0.22 23.29
C MET A 273 -16.72 -1.51 24.04
N ALA A 274 -16.45 -2.67 23.45
CA ALA A 274 -16.77 -3.96 24.05
C ALA A 274 -15.78 -4.40 25.13
N THR A 275 -14.50 -4.02 24.99
CA THR A 275 -13.40 -4.59 25.79
C THR A 275 -12.62 -3.58 26.64
N GLY A 276 -12.70 -2.28 26.31
CA GLY A 276 -11.82 -1.25 26.86
C GLY A 276 -10.35 -1.32 26.40
N TRP A 277 -9.99 -2.27 25.52
CA TRP A 277 -8.62 -2.45 25.05
C TRP A 277 -8.17 -1.32 24.12
N PRO A 278 -6.88 -0.94 24.12
CA PRO A 278 -6.37 -0.01 23.12
C PRO A 278 -6.41 -0.66 21.74
N CYS A 279 -6.70 0.14 20.72
CA CYS A 279 -6.79 -0.33 19.34
C CYS A 279 -5.92 0.53 18.40
N ALA A 280 -5.06 -0.11 17.62
CA ALA A 280 -4.43 0.46 16.45
C ALA A 280 -5.27 0.13 15.20
N VAL A 281 -5.83 1.15 14.58
CA VAL A 281 -6.58 1.03 13.32
C VAL A 281 -5.59 1.26 12.19
N ALA A 282 -5.40 0.27 11.31
CA ALA A 282 -4.45 0.27 10.19
C ALA A 282 -5.05 0.77 8.86
N LEU A 283 -6.37 0.98 8.79
CA LEU A 283 -7.15 1.57 7.70
C LEU A 283 -7.32 0.68 6.45
N ASP A 284 -6.40 -0.23 6.19
CA ASP A 284 -6.50 -1.27 5.14
C ASP A 284 -5.69 -2.53 5.49
N ALA A 285 -6.06 -3.67 4.90
CA ALA A 285 -5.44 -4.98 5.14
C ALA A 285 -3.92 -4.99 4.84
N GLY A 286 -3.49 -4.31 3.79
CA GLY A 286 -2.09 -4.25 3.39
C GLY A 286 -1.20 -3.50 4.39
N ASN A 287 -1.81 -2.65 5.22
CA ASN A 287 -1.13 -1.85 6.22
C ASN A 287 -1.06 -2.52 7.62
N LEU A 288 -1.72 -3.68 7.81
CA LEU A 288 -1.67 -4.41 9.08
C LEU A 288 -0.23 -4.79 9.49
N LEU A 289 0.54 -5.36 8.55
CA LEU A 289 1.92 -5.79 8.80
C LEU A 289 2.87 -4.61 9.11
N PRO A 290 2.92 -3.53 8.30
CA PRO A 290 3.73 -2.36 8.63
C PRO A 290 3.41 -1.75 10.01
N VAL A 291 2.13 -1.66 10.37
CA VAL A 291 1.69 -1.15 11.68
C VAL A 291 2.10 -2.11 12.81
N ALA A 292 1.93 -3.41 12.61
CA ALA A 292 2.33 -4.45 13.56
C ALA A 292 3.81 -4.34 13.93
N LEU A 293 4.68 -4.30 12.92
CA LEU A 293 6.12 -4.23 13.10
C LEU A 293 6.53 -2.96 13.87
N ALA A 294 5.94 -1.81 13.52
CA ALA A 294 6.22 -0.54 14.19
C ALA A 294 5.85 -0.57 15.69
N PHE A 295 4.74 -1.22 16.04
CA PHE A 295 4.37 -1.36 17.45
C PHE A 295 5.17 -2.44 18.18
N ALA A 296 5.46 -3.58 17.56
CA ALA A 296 6.22 -4.67 18.18
C ALA A 296 7.63 -4.24 18.59
N GLU A 297 8.24 -3.33 17.82
CA GLU A 297 9.54 -2.74 18.17
C GLU A 297 9.47 -1.94 19.48
N LYS A 298 8.37 -1.19 19.69
CA LYS A 298 8.20 -0.25 20.81
C LYS A 298 7.49 -0.83 22.03
N LEU A 299 6.63 -1.82 21.83
CA LEU A 299 5.73 -2.39 22.84
C LEU A 299 5.95 -3.91 22.94
N LYS A 300 7.14 -4.29 23.41
CA LYS A 300 7.61 -5.70 23.45
C LYS A 300 6.84 -6.59 24.43
N ASP A 301 6.14 -5.99 25.38
CA ASP A 301 5.38 -6.67 26.45
C ASP A 301 3.92 -6.96 26.05
N LYS A 302 3.42 -6.33 24.98
CA LYS A 302 2.03 -6.45 24.56
C LYS A 302 1.73 -7.76 23.84
N THR A 303 0.56 -8.31 24.14
CA THR A 303 -0.08 -9.32 23.30
C THR A 303 -0.79 -8.61 22.15
N PHE A 304 -0.32 -8.84 20.93
CA PHE A 304 -0.93 -8.32 19.72
C PHE A 304 -2.11 -9.21 19.30
N LEU A 305 -3.30 -8.63 19.17
CA LEU A 305 -4.49 -9.33 18.67
C LEU A 305 -4.96 -8.67 17.37
N PHE A 306 -4.83 -9.38 16.27
CA PHE A 306 -5.28 -8.93 14.95
C PHE A 306 -6.74 -9.31 14.76
N CYS A 307 -7.61 -8.30 14.80
CA CYS A 307 -9.04 -8.46 14.63
C CYS A 307 -9.39 -8.28 13.15
N ALA A 308 -9.49 -9.39 12.43
CA ALA A 308 -9.75 -9.43 11.01
C ALA A 308 -11.24 -9.22 10.71
N ASP A 309 -11.52 -8.50 9.62
CA ASP A 309 -12.86 -8.55 9.02
C ASP A 309 -13.02 -9.91 8.30
N ASN A 310 -14.09 -10.64 8.58
CA ASN A 310 -14.35 -11.95 8.01
C ASN A 310 -15.42 -11.84 6.92
N ASP A 311 -15.07 -11.19 5.82
CA ASP A 311 -15.94 -11.11 4.66
C ASP A 311 -15.82 -12.40 3.83
N VAL A 312 -16.63 -13.40 4.20
CA VAL A 312 -16.69 -14.71 3.54
C VAL A 312 -17.05 -14.63 2.05
N ASN A 313 -17.65 -13.51 1.60
CA ASN A 313 -18.05 -13.32 0.21
C ASN A 313 -16.93 -12.73 -0.67
N THR A 314 -15.86 -12.22 -0.07
CA THR A 314 -14.71 -11.69 -0.81
C THR A 314 -13.73 -12.81 -1.17
N LYS A 315 -13.51 -13.04 -2.47
CA LYS A 315 -12.58 -14.07 -2.98
C LYS A 315 -11.19 -13.91 -2.34
N GLY A 316 -10.73 -14.95 -1.66
CA GLY A 316 -9.42 -15.00 -0.99
C GLY A 316 -9.37 -14.39 0.41
N ASN A 317 -10.47 -13.79 0.91
CA ASN A 317 -10.60 -13.20 2.24
C ASN A 317 -9.31 -12.48 2.72
N PRO A 318 -8.94 -11.37 2.05
CA PRO A 318 -7.65 -10.73 2.25
C PRO A 318 -7.44 -10.25 3.69
N GLY A 319 -8.52 -9.91 4.41
CA GLY A 319 -8.43 -9.48 5.81
C GLY A 319 -7.89 -10.57 6.73
N ILE A 320 -8.40 -11.80 6.62
CA ILE A 320 -7.89 -12.95 7.38
C ILE A 320 -6.45 -13.29 6.97
N THR A 321 -6.17 -13.31 5.66
CA THR A 321 -4.83 -13.63 5.16
C THR A 321 -3.79 -12.63 5.68
N LYS A 322 -4.06 -11.33 5.58
CA LYS A 322 -3.15 -10.27 6.02
C LYS A 322 -3.05 -10.19 7.55
N ALA A 323 -4.13 -10.46 8.28
CA ALA A 323 -4.08 -10.58 9.73
C ALA A 323 -3.18 -11.73 10.18
N ASN A 324 -3.25 -12.90 9.54
CA ASN A 324 -2.37 -14.03 9.84
C ASN A 324 -0.90 -13.73 9.50
N GLU A 325 -0.63 -13.11 8.35
CA GLU A 325 0.74 -12.67 7.99
C GLU A 325 1.31 -11.70 9.04
N ALA A 326 0.52 -10.71 9.46
CA ALA A 326 0.94 -9.74 10.46
C ALA A 326 1.13 -10.38 11.85
N ALA A 327 0.22 -11.27 12.26
CA ALA A 327 0.30 -12.00 13.52
C ALA A 327 1.56 -12.88 13.58
N ALA A 328 1.84 -13.66 12.52
CA ALA A 328 3.04 -14.49 12.46
C ALA A 328 4.32 -13.67 12.56
N ALA A 329 4.37 -12.47 11.97
CA ALA A 329 5.54 -11.61 11.98
C ALA A 329 5.88 -11.03 13.37
N VAL A 330 4.91 -10.95 14.29
CA VAL A 330 5.09 -10.36 15.62
C VAL A 330 4.74 -11.32 16.76
N ASN A 331 4.59 -12.62 16.47
CA ASN A 331 4.11 -13.63 17.42
C ASN A 331 2.78 -13.24 18.10
N GLY A 332 1.86 -12.67 17.31
CA GLY A 332 0.53 -12.25 17.73
C GLY A 332 -0.55 -13.32 17.52
N LEU A 333 -1.77 -12.98 17.88
CA LEU A 333 -2.97 -13.80 17.74
C LEU A 333 -3.92 -13.19 16.71
N VAL A 334 -4.80 -14.01 16.12
CA VAL A 334 -5.86 -13.55 15.22
C VAL A 334 -7.23 -13.84 15.83
N ALA A 335 -8.13 -12.87 15.76
CA ALA A 335 -9.54 -13.03 16.08
C ALA A 335 -10.39 -12.65 14.85
N ALA A 336 -11.38 -13.46 14.54
CA ALA A 336 -12.32 -13.23 13.46
C ALA A 336 -13.74 -13.52 13.94
N PRO A 337 -14.75 -12.75 13.50
CA PRO A 337 -16.13 -13.06 13.84
C PRO A 337 -16.58 -14.37 13.20
N ASP A 338 -17.28 -15.19 13.98
CA ASP A 338 -17.98 -16.38 13.50
C ASP A 338 -19.43 -16.03 13.21
N PHE A 339 -19.79 -16.11 11.92
CA PHE A 339 -21.15 -15.82 11.43
C PHE A 339 -21.96 -17.09 11.14
N SER A 340 -21.41 -18.28 11.41
CA SER A 340 -22.10 -19.56 11.15
C SER A 340 -23.44 -19.69 11.88
N GLY A 341 -23.61 -18.98 13.00
CA GLY A 341 -24.87 -18.93 13.77
C GLY A 341 -25.88 -17.86 13.34
N ILE A 342 -25.58 -17.00 12.35
CA ILE A 342 -26.52 -15.98 11.87
C ILE A 342 -27.30 -16.52 10.67
N LEU A 343 -28.44 -17.17 10.93
CA LEU A 343 -29.39 -17.58 9.91
C LEU A 343 -30.00 -16.35 9.21
N ASN A 344 -29.95 -16.35 7.87
CA ASN A 344 -30.60 -15.49 6.87
C ASN A 344 -31.42 -14.28 7.34
N LYS A 345 -30.93 -13.07 7.01
CA LYS A 345 -31.73 -11.82 6.98
C LYS A 345 -32.53 -11.65 5.68
N GLU A 346 -33.21 -12.70 5.23
CA GLU A 346 -34.24 -12.59 4.17
C GLU A 346 -35.67 -12.86 4.69
N ALA A 347 -35.86 -12.89 6.01
CA ALA A 347 -37.18 -12.97 6.62
C ALA A 347 -37.28 -12.02 7.83
N ALA A 348 -37.45 -10.72 7.58
CA ALA A 348 -38.04 -9.74 8.51
C ALA A 348 -38.52 -8.50 7.76
#